data_AF-A0AAD7VQ30-F1
#
_entry.id   AF-A0AAD7VQ30-F1
#
_cell.length_a   1.000
_cell.length_b   1.000
_cell.length_c   1.000
_cell.angle_alpha   90.00
_cell.angle_beta   90.00
_cell.angle_gamma   90.00
#
_symmetry.space_group_name_H-M   'P 1'
#
loop_
_entity.id
_entity.type
_entity.pdbx_description
1 polymer ?
#
loop_
_entity_poly.entity_id
_entity_poly.type
_entity_poly.pdbx_seq_one_letter_code
_entity_poly.pdbx_strand_id
1 'polypeptide(L)'
;MSPAESTICSAKQLRASRLEEIERRQVEKMEDEYKDEIAAHQKVMEMATVLDVNMMDLQPELEWHMRPYLLDFLVESHLSLRLQPQTLFLAVNLIDRYCSRRVVFKKHYQLVGCAALWIAAKYEDKKDRVPTVRELKIMCCDAYEEDMFVQMEGHVLSTLEWNIGHPTVDTFLKQILQCNCYPSLEHLALYLCEISLFHKSFLGFPPSVIASAAHIVAQHLLMNRTGVFTHVSPATSPDISHCVSLLSQYILHPPSQSLQKKYSSSVFSQVALILQDFVVRQQHSVSALPPTPPPSSESPVPQQFDRNTVMIDAFRESAAYITPPCSPDEACPAAYQELPTPC
;
A
#
# COMPACT_ATOMS: atom_id res chain seq x y z
N MET A 1 -2.57 -40.99 33.84
CA MET A 1 -1.12 -40.70 33.85
C MET A 1 -0.66 -40.74 35.29
N SER A 2 0.50 -41.34 35.56
CA SER A 2 1.14 -41.36 36.87
C SER A 2 1.66 -39.97 37.25
N PRO A 3 1.66 -39.57 38.54
CA PRO A 3 2.28 -38.32 39.00
C PRO A 3 3.76 -38.17 38.61
N ALA A 4 4.47 -39.28 38.42
CA ALA A 4 5.85 -39.26 37.94
C ALA A 4 5.95 -38.86 36.46
N GLU A 5 5.01 -39.32 35.62
CA GLU A 5 4.99 -39.05 34.17
C GLU A 5 4.67 -37.57 33.88
N SER A 6 3.72 -36.98 34.61
CA SER A 6 3.39 -35.56 34.48
C SER A 6 4.57 -34.66 34.91
N THR A 7 5.26 -35.03 35.99
CA THR A 7 6.45 -34.31 36.49
C THR A 7 7.61 -34.37 35.49
N ILE A 8 7.87 -35.53 34.88
CA ILE A 8 8.90 -35.69 33.84
C ILE A 8 8.53 -34.92 32.56
N CYS A 9 7.25 -34.91 32.17
CA CYS A 9 6.77 -34.13 31.03
C CYS A 9 7.00 -32.63 31.25
N SER A 10 6.58 -32.10 32.41
CA SER A 10 6.80 -30.71 32.82
C SER A 10 8.29 -30.33 32.82
N ALA A 11 9.16 -31.16 33.41
CA ALA A 11 10.60 -30.91 33.43
C ALA A 11 11.25 -30.89 32.03
N LYS A 12 10.80 -31.76 31.11
CA LYS A 12 11.24 -31.73 29.70
C LYS A 12 10.81 -30.45 29.00
N GLN A 13 9.55 -30.03 29.17
CA GLN A 13 8.99 -28.84 28.55
C GLN A 13 9.66 -27.56 29.07
N LEU A 14 9.98 -27.50 30.36
CA LEU A 14 10.70 -26.39 30.98
C LEU A 14 12.17 -26.33 30.53
N ARG A 15 12.80 -27.48 30.23
CA ARG A 15 14.14 -27.54 29.62
C ARG A 15 14.14 -27.09 28.15
N ALA A 16 13.13 -27.46 27.37
CA ALA A 16 12.97 -27.01 25.98
C ALA A 16 12.78 -25.49 25.93
N SER A 17 11.85 -24.94 26.70
CA SER A 17 11.61 -23.48 26.78
C SER A 17 12.85 -22.69 27.22
N ARG A 18 13.67 -23.22 28.14
CA ARG A 18 14.96 -22.61 28.50
C ARG A 18 15.98 -22.63 27.36
N LEU A 19 16.00 -23.69 26.54
CA LEU A 19 16.90 -23.78 25.39
C LEU A 19 16.49 -22.77 24.32
N GLU A 20 15.20 -22.71 23.98
CA GLU A 20 14.64 -21.72 23.05
C GLU A 20 14.94 -20.27 23.49
N GLU A 21 14.89 -19.98 24.79
CA GLU A 21 15.25 -18.65 25.32
C GLU A 21 16.76 -18.35 25.23
N ILE A 22 17.64 -19.36 25.43
CA ILE A 22 19.09 -19.18 25.25
C ILE A 22 19.40 -18.94 23.77
N GLU A 23 18.82 -19.75 22.86
CA GLU A 23 18.96 -19.58 21.42
C GLU A 23 18.47 -18.21 20.97
N ARG A 24 17.29 -17.76 21.41
CA ARG A 24 16.76 -16.42 21.11
C ARG A 24 17.72 -15.31 21.51
N ARG A 25 18.31 -15.37 22.72
CA ARG A 25 19.28 -14.36 23.19
C ARG A 25 20.63 -14.44 22.49
N GLN A 26 20.98 -15.58 21.91
CA GLN A 26 22.18 -15.71 21.06
C GLN A 26 21.91 -15.12 19.67
N VAL A 27 20.77 -15.43 19.08
CA VAL A 27 20.30 -14.83 17.80
C VAL A 27 20.23 -13.31 17.92
N GLU A 28 19.57 -12.77 18.95
CA GLU A 28 19.44 -11.32 19.19
C GLU A 28 20.80 -10.59 19.26
N LYS A 29 21.83 -11.24 19.83
CA LYS A 29 23.20 -10.68 19.87
C LYS A 29 23.90 -10.72 18.52
N MET A 30 23.71 -11.78 17.75
CA MET A 30 24.24 -11.88 16.38
C MET A 30 23.53 -10.86 15.48
N GLU A 31 22.21 -10.74 15.59
CA GLU A 31 21.42 -9.76 14.83
C GLU A 31 21.85 -8.31 15.10
N ASP A 32 22.23 -7.97 16.33
CA ASP A 32 22.77 -6.64 16.67
C ASP A 32 24.19 -6.43 16.10
N GLU A 33 25.04 -7.46 16.07
CA GLU A 33 26.38 -7.40 15.44
C GLU A 33 26.32 -7.12 13.93
N TYR A 34 25.41 -7.78 13.21
CA TYR A 34 25.26 -7.64 11.75
C TYR A 34 24.19 -6.62 11.32
N LYS A 35 23.61 -5.87 12.27
CA LYS A 35 22.42 -5.02 12.07
C LYS A 35 22.54 -4.04 10.91
N ASP A 36 23.64 -3.30 10.84
CA ASP A 36 23.87 -2.29 9.80
C ASP A 36 24.11 -2.93 8.42
N GLU A 37 24.79 -4.08 8.38
CA GLU A 37 25.02 -4.85 7.15
C GLU A 37 23.72 -5.46 6.62
N ILE A 38 22.88 -6.00 7.51
CA ILE A 38 21.54 -6.53 7.19
C ILE A 38 20.66 -5.39 6.65
N ALA A 39 20.63 -4.23 7.31
CA ALA A 39 19.87 -3.07 6.84
C ALA A 39 20.34 -2.58 5.46
N ALA A 40 21.66 -2.48 5.26
CA ALA A 40 22.23 -2.11 3.95
C ALA A 40 21.91 -3.15 2.86
N HIS A 41 21.98 -4.45 3.17
CA HIS A 41 21.62 -5.51 2.23
C HIS A 41 20.13 -5.48 1.87
N GLN A 42 19.24 -5.28 2.84
CA GLN A 42 17.80 -5.13 2.60
C GLN A 42 17.50 -3.90 1.73
N LYS A 43 18.25 -2.80 1.88
CA LYS A 43 18.16 -1.63 0.99
C LYS A 43 18.57 -1.92 -0.45
N VAL A 44 19.54 -2.81 -0.68
CA VAL A 44 19.87 -3.28 -2.04
C VAL A 44 18.78 -4.22 -2.58
N MET A 45 18.30 -5.16 -1.76
CA MET A 45 17.30 -6.15 -2.15
C MET A 45 15.92 -5.54 -2.44
N GLU A 46 15.50 -4.49 -1.74
CA GLU A 46 14.21 -3.83 -2.00
C GLU A 46 14.18 -3.24 -3.43
N MET A 47 15.31 -2.73 -3.92
CA MET A 47 15.45 -2.26 -5.31
C MET A 47 15.56 -3.40 -6.33
N ALA A 48 16.19 -4.53 -5.99
CA ALA A 48 16.31 -5.69 -6.88
C ALA A 48 14.98 -6.41 -7.17
N THR A 49 13.95 -6.15 -6.36
CA THR A 49 12.62 -6.77 -6.45
C THR A 49 11.52 -5.81 -6.92
N VAL A 50 11.89 -4.64 -7.45
CA VAL A 50 10.94 -3.66 -8.01
C VAL A 50 10.15 -4.29 -9.16
N LEU A 51 8.84 -4.11 -9.11
CA LEU A 51 7.88 -4.56 -10.10
C LEU A 51 7.71 -3.51 -11.22
N ASP A 52 7.47 -3.96 -12.45
CA ASP A 52 7.13 -3.03 -13.56
C ASP A 52 5.62 -2.80 -13.61
N VAL A 53 5.19 -1.63 -13.09
CA VAL A 53 3.79 -1.20 -13.08
C VAL A 53 3.23 -1.09 -14.50
N ASN A 54 4.04 -0.68 -15.48
CA ASN A 54 3.59 -0.48 -16.86
C ASN A 54 3.25 -1.82 -17.51
N MET A 55 4.00 -2.87 -17.20
CA MET A 55 3.69 -4.23 -17.67
C MET A 55 2.40 -4.79 -17.05
N MET A 56 2.04 -4.37 -15.84
CA MET A 56 0.73 -4.70 -15.26
C MET A 56 -0.43 -3.94 -15.93
N ASP A 57 -0.21 -2.70 -16.40
CA ASP A 57 -1.19 -1.93 -17.19
C ASP A 57 -1.45 -2.54 -18.58
N LEU A 58 -0.56 -3.41 -19.08
CA LEU A 58 -0.69 -4.11 -20.37
C LEU A 58 -1.43 -5.46 -20.27
N GLN A 59 -2.00 -5.81 -19.11
CA GLN A 59 -2.79 -7.03 -18.95
C GLN A 59 -4.08 -6.96 -19.80
N PRO A 60 -4.35 -7.96 -20.66
CA PRO A 60 -5.51 -7.93 -21.56
C PRO A 60 -6.84 -8.18 -20.84
N GLU A 61 -6.80 -8.80 -19.66
CA GLU A 61 -7.99 -9.04 -18.84
C GLU A 61 -7.91 -8.45 -17.42
N LEU A 62 -6.74 -8.33 -16.79
CA LEU A 62 -6.71 -7.83 -15.41
C LEU A 62 -6.88 -6.31 -15.35
N GLU A 63 -7.82 -5.86 -14.52
CA GLU A 63 -8.13 -4.46 -14.29
C GLU A 63 -7.82 -4.10 -12.83
N TRP A 64 -7.34 -2.90 -12.54
CA TRP A 64 -6.94 -2.50 -11.17
C TRP A 64 -8.04 -2.62 -10.12
N HIS A 65 -9.31 -2.51 -10.52
CA HIS A 65 -10.45 -2.71 -9.64
C HIS A 65 -10.61 -4.17 -9.17
N MET A 66 -9.94 -5.13 -9.80
CA MET A 66 -9.98 -6.56 -9.43
C MET A 66 -9.05 -6.90 -8.27
N ARG A 67 -7.97 -6.12 -8.11
CA ARG A 67 -6.96 -6.31 -7.07
C ARG A 67 -7.55 -6.32 -5.65
N PRO A 68 -8.43 -5.36 -5.24
CA PRO A 68 -9.06 -5.40 -3.92
C PRO A 68 -9.80 -6.71 -3.61
N TYR A 69 -10.53 -7.28 -4.58
CA TYR A 69 -11.25 -8.55 -4.37
C TYR A 69 -10.30 -9.73 -4.14
N LEU A 70 -9.17 -9.78 -4.85
CA LEU A 70 -8.14 -10.79 -4.61
C LEU A 70 -7.49 -10.60 -3.22
N LEU A 71 -7.18 -9.37 -2.85
CA LEU A 71 -6.54 -9.07 -1.56
C LEU A 71 -7.47 -9.29 -0.38
N ASP A 72 -8.78 -9.01 -0.49
CA ASP A 72 -9.78 -9.37 0.52
C ASP A 72 -9.79 -10.87 0.79
N PHE A 73 -9.87 -11.67 -0.27
CA PHE A 73 -9.80 -13.13 -0.20
C PHE A 73 -8.48 -13.63 0.41
N LEU A 74 -7.34 -13.00 0.07
CA LEU A 74 -6.03 -13.37 0.63
C LEU A 74 -5.87 -12.96 2.09
N VAL A 75 -6.43 -11.82 2.52
CA VAL A 75 -6.46 -11.40 3.94
C VAL A 75 -7.29 -12.36 4.78
N GLU A 76 -8.45 -12.81 4.28
CA GLU A 76 -9.28 -13.81 4.96
C GLU A 76 -8.58 -15.18 5.02
N SER A 77 -7.98 -15.61 3.91
CA SER A 77 -7.20 -16.85 3.84
C SER A 77 -6.00 -16.84 4.79
N HIS A 78 -5.24 -15.74 4.80
CA HIS A 78 -4.10 -15.49 5.69
C HIS A 78 -4.47 -15.65 7.18
N LEU A 79 -5.61 -15.06 7.58
CA LEU A 79 -6.11 -15.15 8.95
C LEU A 79 -6.61 -16.54 9.32
N SER A 80 -7.32 -17.21 8.41
CA SER A 80 -7.85 -18.56 8.66
C SER A 80 -6.72 -19.57 8.91
N LEU A 81 -5.63 -19.44 8.15
CA LEU A 81 -4.41 -20.25 8.26
C LEU A 81 -3.47 -19.79 9.39
N ARG A 82 -3.70 -18.63 10.00
CA ARG A 82 -2.87 -18.04 11.08
C ARG A 82 -1.40 -17.86 10.69
N LEU A 83 -1.18 -17.47 9.44
CA LEU A 83 0.14 -17.17 8.88
C LEU A 83 0.70 -15.87 9.47
N GLN A 84 2.01 -15.71 9.41
CA GLN A 84 2.72 -14.51 9.88
C GLN A 84 2.50 -13.31 8.93
N PRO A 85 2.59 -12.04 9.40
CA PRO A 85 2.36 -10.88 8.53
C PRO A 85 3.29 -10.82 7.30
N GLN A 86 4.56 -11.21 7.45
CA GLN A 86 5.57 -11.25 6.37
C GLN A 86 5.06 -12.10 5.20
N THR A 87 4.43 -13.24 5.50
CA THR A 87 3.83 -14.16 4.54
C THR A 87 2.81 -13.48 3.61
N LEU A 88 1.99 -12.55 4.13
CA LEU A 88 1.04 -11.79 3.31
C LEU A 88 1.75 -10.77 2.41
N PHE A 89 2.68 -9.98 2.97
CA PHE A 89 3.45 -9.00 2.19
C PHE A 89 4.27 -9.65 1.07
N LEU A 90 4.92 -10.79 1.37
CA LEU A 90 5.66 -11.58 0.39
C LEU A 90 4.72 -12.16 -0.67
N ALA A 91 3.57 -12.72 -0.29
CA ALA A 91 2.61 -13.25 -1.26
C ALA A 91 2.15 -12.18 -2.27
N VAL A 92 1.87 -10.96 -1.82
CA VAL A 92 1.49 -9.85 -2.71
C VAL A 92 2.65 -9.42 -3.62
N ASN A 93 3.88 -9.35 -3.10
CA ASN A 93 5.07 -9.10 -3.95
C ASN A 93 5.24 -10.15 -5.05
N LEU A 94 5.03 -11.44 -4.74
CA LEU A 94 5.10 -12.54 -5.71
C LEU A 94 3.99 -12.44 -6.77
N ILE A 95 2.76 -12.09 -6.38
CA ILE A 95 1.63 -11.87 -7.32
C ILE A 95 1.97 -10.74 -8.30
N ASP A 96 2.47 -9.61 -7.81
CA ASP A 96 2.70 -8.42 -8.64
C ASP A 96 3.90 -8.59 -9.58
N ARG A 97 4.97 -9.24 -9.10
CA ARG A 97 6.13 -9.62 -9.94
C ARG A 97 5.78 -10.70 -10.97
N TYR A 98 4.82 -11.58 -10.67
CA TYR A 98 4.32 -12.55 -11.64
C TYR A 98 3.44 -11.87 -12.70
N CYS A 99 2.52 -10.99 -12.29
CA CYS A 99 1.62 -10.25 -13.19
C CYS A 99 2.35 -9.21 -14.06
N SER A 100 3.53 -8.73 -13.67
CA SER A 100 4.38 -7.90 -14.55
C SER A 100 5.21 -8.73 -15.56
N ARG A 101 5.24 -10.06 -15.45
CA ARG A 101 6.02 -10.96 -16.33
C ARG A 101 5.18 -11.94 -17.17
N ARG A 102 3.91 -12.17 -16.84
CA ARG A 102 3.02 -13.12 -17.52
C ARG A 102 1.61 -12.55 -17.65
N VAL A 103 0.97 -12.79 -18.79
CA VAL A 103 -0.47 -12.56 -18.98
C VAL A 103 -1.25 -13.49 -18.06
N VAL A 104 -2.19 -12.95 -17.29
CA VAL A 104 -3.05 -13.71 -16.37
C VAL A 104 -4.51 -13.48 -16.75
N PHE A 105 -5.22 -14.58 -17.00
CA PHE A 105 -6.66 -14.56 -17.27
C PHE A 105 -7.46 -14.40 -15.97
N LYS A 106 -8.59 -13.68 -16.01
CA LYS A 106 -9.48 -13.42 -14.85
C LYS A 106 -9.75 -14.69 -14.04
N LYS A 107 -10.08 -15.78 -14.74
CA LYS A 107 -10.41 -17.09 -14.14
C LYS A 107 -9.26 -17.77 -13.37
N HIS A 108 -8.01 -17.36 -13.57
CA HIS A 108 -6.84 -17.93 -12.87
C HIS A 108 -6.26 -16.96 -11.82
N TYR A 109 -6.80 -15.74 -11.68
CA TYR A 109 -6.19 -14.72 -10.80
C TYR A 109 -6.22 -15.13 -9.32
N GLN A 110 -7.30 -15.78 -8.87
CA GLN A 110 -7.38 -16.37 -7.53
C GLN A 110 -6.38 -17.53 -7.34
N LEU A 111 -6.24 -18.42 -8.34
CA LEU A 111 -5.27 -19.51 -8.32
C LEU A 111 -3.81 -19.01 -8.23
N VAL A 112 -3.47 -17.93 -8.95
CA VAL A 112 -2.17 -17.24 -8.81
C VAL A 112 -1.98 -16.73 -7.37
N GLY A 113 -3.01 -16.10 -6.79
CA GLY A 113 -2.99 -15.63 -5.41
C GLY A 113 -2.75 -16.75 -4.39
N CYS A 114 -3.47 -17.87 -4.52
CA CYS A 114 -3.28 -19.04 -3.66
C CYS A 114 -1.89 -19.66 -3.81
N ALA A 115 -1.38 -19.80 -5.03
CA ALA A 115 -0.05 -20.34 -5.27
C ALA A 115 1.03 -19.41 -4.67
N ALA A 116 0.90 -18.09 -4.84
CA ALA A 116 1.81 -17.12 -4.25
C ALA A 116 1.77 -17.12 -2.71
N LEU A 117 0.58 -17.21 -2.10
CA LEU A 117 0.42 -17.36 -0.65
C LEU A 117 1.02 -18.67 -0.14
N TRP A 118 0.91 -19.76 -0.90
CA TRP A 118 1.50 -21.05 -0.56
C TRP A 118 3.03 -21.06 -0.65
N ILE A 119 3.60 -20.44 -1.69
CA ILE A 119 5.04 -20.22 -1.83
C ILE A 119 5.56 -19.37 -0.67
N ALA A 120 4.89 -18.24 -0.38
CA ALA A 120 5.27 -17.37 0.72
C ALA A 120 5.19 -18.09 2.08
N ALA A 121 4.15 -18.88 2.33
CA ALA A 121 4.02 -19.66 3.55
C ALA A 121 5.13 -20.70 3.70
N LYS A 122 5.57 -21.33 2.61
CA LYS A 122 6.73 -22.24 2.60
C LYS A 122 8.07 -21.54 2.81
N TYR A 123 8.13 -20.22 2.63
CA TYR A 123 9.34 -19.42 2.75
C TYR A 123 9.48 -18.75 4.13
N GLU A 124 8.39 -18.15 4.64
CA GLU A 124 8.39 -17.37 5.90
C GLU A 124 7.85 -18.14 7.12
N ASP A 125 6.89 -19.05 6.92
CA ASP A 125 6.15 -19.68 8.01
C ASP A 125 6.72 -21.05 8.43
N LYS A 126 6.41 -21.47 9.65
CA LYS A 126 6.81 -22.80 10.13
C LYS A 126 6.08 -23.90 9.36
N LYS A 127 6.75 -25.03 9.14
CA LYS A 127 6.23 -26.18 8.38
C LYS A 127 4.86 -26.69 8.85
N ASP A 128 4.53 -26.56 10.14
CA ASP A 128 3.23 -26.93 10.72
C ASP A 128 2.07 -25.96 10.38
N ARG A 129 2.38 -24.78 9.84
CA ARG A 129 1.41 -23.75 9.42
C ARG A 129 1.25 -23.64 7.91
N VAL A 130 2.15 -24.26 7.13
CA VAL A 130 2.07 -24.28 5.67
C VAL A 130 0.79 -25.02 5.26
N PRO A 131 -0.13 -24.39 4.51
CA PRO A 131 -1.34 -25.06 4.08
C PRO A 131 -1.05 -26.21 3.12
N THR A 132 -1.88 -27.24 3.19
CA THR A 132 -1.91 -28.32 2.20
C THR A 132 -2.66 -27.89 0.94
N VAL A 133 -2.39 -28.56 -0.19
CA VAL A 133 -3.12 -28.31 -1.45
C VAL A 133 -4.64 -28.48 -1.28
N ARG A 134 -5.05 -29.45 -0.45
CA ARG A 134 -6.46 -29.69 -0.13
C ARG A 134 -7.09 -28.51 0.62
N GLU A 135 -6.39 -27.88 1.56
CA GLU A 135 -6.87 -26.68 2.25
C GLU A 135 -6.97 -25.49 1.29
N LEU A 136 -6.00 -25.31 0.38
CA LEU A 136 -6.07 -24.30 -0.68
C LEU A 136 -7.28 -24.52 -1.61
N LYS A 137 -7.56 -25.77 -1.99
CA LYS A 137 -8.74 -26.15 -2.80
C LYS A 137 -10.06 -25.83 -2.08
N ILE A 138 -10.15 -26.16 -0.79
CA ILE A 138 -11.33 -25.86 0.04
C ILE A 138 -11.54 -24.34 0.17
N MET A 139 -10.48 -23.55 0.38
CA MET A 139 -10.58 -22.08 0.43
C MET A 139 -11.05 -21.48 -0.92
N CYS A 140 -10.74 -22.13 -2.04
CA CYS A 140 -11.24 -21.75 -3.37
C CYS A 140 -12.64 -22.32 -3.68
N CYS A 141 -13.37 -22.87 -2.69
CA CYS A 141 -14.67 -23.52 -2.87
C CYS A 141 -14.68 -24.58 -4.00
N ASP A 142 -13.62 -25.38 -4.08
CA ASP A 142 -13.42 -26.42 -5.10
C ASP A 142 -13.38 -25.91 -6.56
N ALA A 143 -13.15 -24.61 -6.79
CA ALA A 143 -13.08 -24.01 -8.13
C ALA A 143 -11.89 -24.48 -8.99
N TYR A 144 -10.89 -25.14 -8.39
CA TYR A 144 -9.66 -25.61 -9.05
C TYR A 144 -9.31 -27.03 -8.60
N GLU A 145 -8.69 -27.80 -9.49
CA GLU A 145 -8.16 -29.13 -9.14
C GLU A 145 -6.80 -29.06 -8.46
N GLU A 146 -6.46 -30.08 -7.64
CA GLU A 146 -5.23 -30.10 -6.84
C GLU A 146 -3.96 -29.94 -7.71
N ASP A 147 -3.94 -30.59 -8.87
CA ASP A 147 -2.85 -30.48 -9.85
C ASP A 147 -2.64 -29.04 -10.36
N MET A 148 -3.70 -28.21 -10.42
CA MET A 148 -3.59 -26.83 -10.88
C MET A 148 -2.81 -25.95 -9.91
N PHE A 149 -2.89 -26.20 -8.60
CA PHE A 149 -2.11 -25.48 -7.60
C PHE A 149 -0.61 -25.82 -7.72
N VAL A 150 -0.27 -27.10 -7.92
CA VAL A 150 1.11 -27.56 -8.11
C VAL A 150 1.71 -27.03 -9.41
N GLN A 151 0.94 -27.04 -10.50
CA GLN A 151 1.35 -26.45 -11.78
C GLN A 151 1.54 -24.94 -11.68
N MET A 152 0.61 -24.22 -11.03
CA MET A 152 0.71 -22.77 -10.85
C MET A 152 1.92 -22.39 -9.99
N GLU A 153 2.19 -23.12 -8.90
CA GLU A 153 3.40 -22.93 -8.11
C GLU A 153 4.66 -23.05 -8.97
N GLY A 154 4.81 -24.15 -9.72
CA GLY A 154 5.96 -24.35 -10.59
C GLY A 154 6.11 -23.25 -11.63
N HIS A 155 4.99 -22.73 -12.15
CA HIS A 155 4.98 -21.66 -13.14
C HIS A 155 5.34 -20.28 -12.54
N VAL A 156 4.89 -19.97 -11.33
CA VAL A 156 5.28 -18.76 -10.57
C VAL A 156 6.77 -18.80 -10.25
N LEU A 157 7.26 -19.88 -9.65
CA LEU A 157 8.68 -20.06 -9.29
C LEU A 157 9.61 -19.95 -10.51
N SER A 158 9.24 -20.60 -11.62
CA SER A 158 10.01 -20.55 -12.86
C SER A 158 9.99 -19.16 -13.51
N THR A 159 8.86 -18.44 -13.46
CA THR A 159 8.71 -17.08 -14.00
C THR A 159 9.50 -16.04 -13.19
N LEU A 160 9.66 -16.28 -11.89
CA LEU A 160 10.44 -15.43 -10.98
C LEU A 160 11.91 -15.88 -10.85
N GLU A 161 12.35 -16.87 -11.64
CA GLU A 161 13.72 -17.40 -11.64
C GLU A 161 14.18 -17.85 -10.25
N TRP A 162 13.25 -18.39 -9.45
CA TRP A 162 13.45 -18.77 -8.04
C TRP A 162 13.87 -17.62 -7.09
N ASN A 163 13.85 -16.36 -7.55
CA ASN A 163 14.09 -15.19 -6.73
C ASN A 163 12.85 -14.85 -5.88
N ILE A 164 12.64 -15.61 -4.81
CA ILE A 164 11.51 -15.43 -3.88
C ILE A 164 11.79 -14.28 -2.90
N GLY A 165 13.00 -14.23 -2.33
CA GLY A 165 13.34 -13.36 -1.21
C GLY A 165 13.12 -11.87 -1.48
N HIS A 166 12.31 -11.23 -0.63
CA HIS A 166 11.97 -9.81 -0.72
C HIS A 166 11.89 -9.20 0.70
N PRO A 167 12.60 -8.08 0.99
CA PRO A 167 12.49 -7.41 2.28
C PRO A 167 11.12 -6.74 2.41
N THR A 168 10.26 -7.32 3.24
CA THR A 168 8.86 -6.87 3.38
C THR A 168 8.72 -5.56 4.17
N VAL A 169 7.57 -4.91 4.03
CA VAL A 169 7.22 -3.70 4.78
C VAL A 169 7.24 -3.95 6.30
N ASP A 170 6.80 -5.14 6.75
CA ASP A 170 6.88 -5.57 8.15
C ASP A 170 8.33 -5.61 8.66
N THR A 171 9.27 -6.15 7.86
CA THR A 171 10.68 -6.26 8.22
C THR A 171 11.28 -4.89 8.56
N PHE A 172 11.05 -3.90 7.70
CA PHE A 172 11.48 -2.51 7.96
C PHE A 172 10.71 -1.87 9.11
N LEU A 173 9.41 -2.14 9.26
CA LEU A 173 8.60 -1.59 10.34
C LEU A 173 9.10 -2.06 11.72
N LYS A 174 9.47 -3.34 11.85
CA LYS A 174 10.08 -3.88 13.08
C LYS A 174 11.42 -3.24 13.40
N GLN A 175 12.25 -2.97 12.39
CA GLN A 175 13.51 -2.23 12.58
C GLN A 175 13.27 -0.77 13.02
N ILE A 176 12.17 -0.14 12.60
CA ILE A 176 11.83 1.23 13.01
C ILE A 176 11.27 1.27 14.46
N LEU A 177 10.54 0.24 14.88
CA LEU A 177 9.81 0.20 16.17
C LEU A 177 10.68 -0.15 17.42
N GLN A 178 11.99 -0.32 17.27
CA GLN A 178 12.94 -0.84 18.28
C GLN A 178 12.61 -0.53 19.77
N CYS A 179 12.50 -1.60 20.56
CA CYS A 179 12.52 -1.71 22.04
C CYS A 179 11.56 -0.87 22.90
N ASN A 180 10.92 0.20 22.41
CA ASN A 180 10.06 1.09 23.20
C ASN A 180 8.67 1.35 22.57
N CYS A 181 8.28 0.57 21.55
CA CYS A 181 6.93 0.65 20.99
C CYS A 181 5.88 -0.01 21.91
N TYR A 182 4.68 0.56 21.96
CA TYR A 182 3.50 -0.08 22.57
C TYR A 182 2.68 -0.81 21.47
N PRO A 183 2.01 -1.93 21.78
CA PRO A 183 1.38 -2.79 20.77
C PRO A 183 0.41 -2.07 19.82
N SER A 184 -0.35 -1.09 20.31
CA SER A 184 -1.27 -0.31 19.46
C SER A 184 -0.58 0.48 18.35
N LEU A 185 0.68 0.90 18.55
CA LEU A 185 1.47 1.58 17.50
C LEU A 185 1.91 0.61 16.41
N GLU A 186 2.39 -0.57 16.80
CA GLU A 186 2.76 -1.64 15.87
C GLU A 186 1.54 -2.10 15.06
N HIS A 187 0.43 -2.43 15.74
CA HIS A 187 -0.80 -2.86 15.09
C HIS A 187 -1.39 -1.79 14.16
N LEU A 188 -1.35 -0.51 14.53
CA LEU A 188 -1.85 0.56 13.67
C LEU A 188 -0.93 0.78 12.47
N ALA A 189 0.40 0.77 12.66
CA ALA A 189 1.33 0.89 11.54
C ALA A 189 1.19 -0.31 10.57
N LEU A 190 1.07 -1.54 11.07
CA LEU A 190 0.78 -2.72 10.25
C LEU A 190 -0.54 -2.59 9.48
N TYR A 191 -1.60 -2.09 10.10
CA TYR A 191 -2.88 -1.83 9.42
C TYR A 191 -2.72 -0.87 8.24
N LEU A 192 -1.96 0.21 8.42
CA LEU A 192 -1.66 1.19 7.37
C LEU A 192 -0.78 0.59 6.26
N CYS A 193 0.20 -0.25 6.62
CA CYS A 193 0.99 -1.01 5.65
C CYS A 193 0.10 -1.95 4.83
N GLU A 194 -0.85 -2.66 5.43
CA GLU A 194 -1.78 -3.53 4.70
C GLU A 194 -2.79 -2.75 3.84
N ILE A 195 -3.24 -1.55 4.26
CA ILE A 195 -4.03 -0.65 3.38
C ILE A 195 -3.25 -0.29 2.11
N SER A 196 -1.93 -0.07 2.21
CA SER A 196 -1.10 0.28 1.06
C SER A 196 -1.13 -0.78 -0.06
N LEU A 197 -1.30 -2.06 0.30
CA LEU A 197 -1.33 -3.17 -0.65
C LEU A 197 -2.48 -3.05 -1.67
N PHE A 198 -3.58 -2.40 -1.31
CA PHE A 198 -4.81 -2.33 -2.13
C PHE A 198 -4.72 -1.33 -3.29
N HIS A 199 -3.84 -0.33 -3.23
CA HIS A 199 -3.86 0.79 -4.17
C HIS A 199 -2.61 0.83 -5.06
N LYS A 200 -2.82 0.92 -6.39
CA LYS A 200 -1.75 1.07 -7.40
C LYS A 200 -0.71 2.13 -7.03
N SER A 201 -1.16 3.24 -6.43
CA SER A 201 -0.34 4.38 -6.01
C SER A 201 0.83 4.01 -5.10
N PHE A 202 0.76 2.91 -4.35
CA PHE A 202 1.85 2.49 -3.47
C PHE A 202 2.91 1.60 -4.12
N LEU A 203 2.61 1.01 -5.30
CA LEU A 203 3.50 0.03 -5.95
C LEU A 203 4.83 0.61 -6.44
N GLY A 204 4.91 1.93 -6.63
CA GLY A 204 6.14 2.63 -6.98
C GLY A 204 7.04 2.97 -5.79
N PHE A 205 6.57 2.81 -4.55
CA PHE A 205 7.38 3.10 -3.36
C PHE A 205 8.13 1.86 -2.87
N PRO A 206 9.39 2.00 -2.44
CA PRO A 206 10.10 0.90 -1.80
C PRO A 206 9.46 0.57 -0.43
N PRO A 207 9.41 -0.72 -0.02
CA PRO A 207 8.84 -1.17 1.25
C PRO A 207 9.26 -0.37 2.49
N SER A 208 10.52 0.03 2.57
CA SER A 208 11.04 0.85 3.67
C SER A 208 10.44 2.27 3.76
N VAL A 209 10.08 2.87 2.63
CA VAL A 209 9.39 4.17 2.58
C VAL A 209 7.94 4.01 3.06
N ILE A 210 7.26 2.94 2.62
CA ILE A 210 5.91 2.60 3.09
C ILE A 210 5.91 2.36 4.61
N ALA A 211 6.86 1.58 5.13
CA ALA A 211 6.99 1.31 6.57
C ALA A 211 7.23 2.59 7.38
N SER A 212 8.11 3.48 6.89
CA SER A 212 8.40 4.77 7.52
C SER A 212 7.18 5.69 7.52
N ALA A 213 6.47 5.78 6.40
CA ALA A 213 5.26 6.60 6.26
C ALA A 213 4.13 6.09 7.16
N ALA A 214 3.87 4.78 7.15
CA ALA A 214 2.88 4.13 8.01
C ALA A 214 3.18 4.35 9.50
N HIS A 215 4.46 4.24 9.91
CA HIS A 215 4.89 4.51 11.28
C HIS A 215 4.65 5.98 11.69
N ILE A 216 5.02 6.95 10.86
CA ILE A 216 4.78 8.39 11.11
C ILE A 216 3.27 8.67 11.25
N VAL A 217 2.46 8.09 10.36
CA VAL A 217 1.00 8.26 10.38
C VAL A 217 0.39 7.62 11.64
N ALA A 218 0.80 6.40 11.99
CA ALA A 218 0.33 5.72 13.20
C ALA A 218 0.69 6.49 14.48
N GLN A 219 1.91 7.02 14.59
CA GLN A 219 2.29 7.89 15.71
C GLN A 219 1.37 9.11 15.81
N HIS A 220 1.15 9.84 14.71
CA HIS A 220 0.34 11.07 14.72
C HIS A 220 -1.11 10.83 15.15
N LEU A 221 -1.71 9.72 14.66
CA LEU A 221 -3.05 9.28 15.06
C LEU A 221 -3.13 8.97 16.56
N LEU A 222 -2.19 8.20 17.09
CA LEU A 222 -2.20 7.77 18.50
C LEU A 222 -1.82 8.88 19.48
N MET A 223 -1.01 9.86 19.05
CA MET A 223 -0.73 11.07 19.82
C MET A 223 -1.89 12.10 19.78
N ASN A 224 -3.03 11.75 19.15
CA ASN A 224 -4.26 12.55 19.08
C ASN A 224 -4.01 14.00 18.64
N ARG A 225 -3.06 14.21 17.72
CA ARG A 225 -2.72 15.53 17.17
C ARG A 225 -3.82 15.98 16.21
N THR A 226 -4.78 16.74 16.74
CA THR A 226 -5.85 17.37 15.98
C THR A 226 -5.30 18.40 15.00
N GLY A 227 -4.95 17.95 13.79
CA GLY A 227 -4.44 18.79 12.71
C GLY A 227 -4.21 17.97 11.45
N VAL A 228 -4.35 18.62 10.29
CA VAL A 228 -4.11 18.02 8.97
C VAL A 228 -2.66 17.54 8.88
N PHE A 229 -2.42 16.41 8.21
CA PHE A 229 -1.11 15.78 7.94
C PHE A 229 -0.19 16.64 7.05
N THR A 230 0.17 17.83 7.53
CA THR A 230 0.94 18.85 6.79
C THR A 230 2.36 19.03 7.34
N HIS A 231 2.59 18.70 8.61
CA HIS A 231 3.89 18.79 9.26
C HIS A 231 4.55 17.42 9.43
N VAL A 232 4.94 16.84 8.29
CA VAL A 232 6.09 15.92 8.28
C VAL A 232 7.34 16.74 8.62
N SER A 233 8.30 16.16 9.33
CA SER A 233 9.55 16.86 9.68
C SER A 233 10.29 17.30 8.40
N PRO A 234 10.85 18.52 8.32
CA PRO A 234 11.61 18.96 7.16
C PRO A 234 12.91 18.16 6.92
N ALA A 235 13.29 17.28 7.86
CA ALA A 235 14.38 16.31 7.68
C ALA A 235 13.94 15.00 7.00
N THR A 236 12.66 14.81 6.70
CA THR A 236 12.12 13.60 6.08
C THR A 236 12.23 13.67 4.55
N SER A 237 12.65 12.57 3.91
CA SER A 237 12.77 12.47 2.45
C SER A 237 11.46 12.81 1.72
N PRO A 238 11.51 13.35 0.48
CA PRO A 238 10.32 13.70 -0.28
C PRO A 238 9.40 12.50 -0.52
N ASP A 239 9.95 11.30 -0.76
CA ASP A 239 9.16 10.09 -1.04
C ASP A 239 8.33 9.65 0.16
N ILE A 240 8.91 9.66 1.37
CA ILE A 240 8.16 9.42 2.62
C ILE A 240 7.07 10.48 2.80
N SER A 241 7.36 11.76 2.55
CA SER A 241 6.35 12.83 2.67
C SER A 241 5.19 12.63 1.69
N HIS A 242 5.47 12.21 0.44
CA HIS A 242 4.44 11.87 -0.54
C HIS A 242 3.64 10.63 -0.14
N CYS A 243 4.30 9.56 0.32
CA CYS A 243 3.66 8.34 0.80
C CYS A 243 2.78 8.59 2.04
N VAL A 244 3.20 9.46 2.96
CA VAL A 244 2.38 9.93 4.10
C VAL A 244 1.11 10.61 3.60
N SER A 245 1.23 11.56 2.66
CA SER A 245 0.06 12.25 2.09
C SER A 245 -0.92 11.30 1.41
N LEU A 246 -0.43 10.27 0.71
CA LEU A 246 -1.29 9.24 0.10
C LEU A 246 -1.98 8.39 1.15
N LEU A 247 -1.25 7.90 2.17
CA LEU A 247 -1.85 7.13 3.28
C LEU A 247 -2.94 7.94 3.98
N SER A 248 -2.68 9.22 4.29
CA SER A 248 -3.67 10.13 4.89
C SER A 248 -4.95 10.27 4.07
N GLN A 249 -4.88 10.21 2.73
CA GLN A 249 -6.05 10.23 1.85
C GLN A 249 -6.80 8.90 1.86
N TYR A 250 -6.11 7.77 1.71
CA TYR A 250 -6.74 6.44 1.64
C TYR A 250 -7.33 5.97 2.99
N ILE A 251 -6.81 6.46 4.11
CA ILE A 251 -7.37 6.24 5.45
C ILE A 251 -8.84 6.68 5.58
N LEU A 252 -9.25 7.72 4.85
CA LEU A 252 -10.63 8.24 4.90
C LEU A 252 -11.64 7.29 4.23
N HIS A 253 -11.16 6.42 3.35
CA HIS A 253 -11.96 5.51 2.52
C HIS A 253 -11.31 4.11 2.53
N PRO A 254 -11.35 3.39 3.66
CA PRO A 254 -10.64 2.11 3.82
C PRO A 254 -11.12 1.09 2.76
N PRO A 255 -10.19 0.43 2.03
CA PRO A 255 -10.50 -0.29 0.80
C PRO A 255 -11.24 -1.61 1.00
N SER A 256 -11.22 -2.15 2.22
CA SER A 256 -11.59 -3.53 2.54
C SER A 256 -12.42 -3.61 3.82
N GLN A 257 -13.48 -4.42 3.81
CA GLN A 257 -14.20 -4.78 5.03
C GLN A 257 -13.49 -5.87 5.83
N SER A 258 -12.81 -6.79 5.14
CA SER A 258 -12.15 -7.94 5.76
C SER A 258 -10.89 -7.51 6.52
N LEU A 259 -10.15 -6.55 5.98
CA LEU A 259 -9.06 -5.86 6.67
C LEU A 259 -9.54 -5.07 7.89
N GLN A 260 -10.67 -4.36 7.79
CA GLN A 260 -11.26 -3.69 8.95
C GLN A 260 -11.63 -4.71 10.05
N LYS A 261 -12.30 -5.82 9.70
CA LYS A 261 -12.65 -6.89 10.65
C LYS A 261 -11.41 -7.48 11.35
N LYS A 262 -10.31 -7.71 10.61
CA LYS A 262 -9.00 -8.15 11.15
C LYS A 262 -8.54 -7.23 12.28
N TYR A 263 -8.39 -5.94 11.97
CA TYR A 263 -7.84 -4.93 12.86
C TYR A 263 -8.85 -4.36 13.88
N SER A 264 -10.12 -4.75 13.82
CA SER A 264 -11.11 -4.53 14.88
C SER A 264 -11.04 -5.56 16.02
N SER A 265 -10.31 -6.67 15.84
CA SER A 265 -10.20 -7.68 16.90
C SER A 265 -9.31 -7.21 18.07
N SER A 266 -9.51 -7.80 19.25
CA SER A 266 -8.70 -7.53 20.45
C SER A 266 -7.23 -7.92 20.28
N VAL A 267 -6.93 -8.89 19.41
CA VAL A 267 -5.56 -9.32 19.09
C VAL A 267 -4.75 -8.16 18.50
N PHE A 268 -5.36 -7.37 17.60
CA PHE A 268 -4.74 -6.21 16.95
C PHE A 268 -5.06 -4.89 17.66
N SER A 269 -5.22 -4.91 18.99
CA SER A 269 -5.53 -3.73 19.83
C SER A 269 -6.75 -2.89 19.37
N GLN A 270 -7.65 -3.46 18.57
CA GLN A 270 -8.83 -2.78 18.01
C GLN A 270 -8.51 -1.48 17.23
N VAL A 271 -7.31 -1.38 16.63
CA VAL A 271 -6.81 -0.15 15.98
C VAL A 271 -7.68 0.33 14.81
N ALA A 272 -8.47 -0.55 14.18
CA ALA A 272 -9.45 -0.13 13.19
C ALA A 272 -10.52 0.81 13.77
N LEU A 273 -10.92 0.64 15.04
CA LEU A 273 -11.87 1.53 15.72
C LEU A 273 -11.26 2.91 16.01
N ILE A 274 -9.96 2.95 16.36
CA ILE A 274 -9.21 4.20 16.54
C ILE A 274 -9.18 4.99 15.22
N LEU A 275 -8.95 4.31 14.10
CA LEU A 275 -8.97 4.93 12.78
C LEU A 275 -10.38 5.44 12.41
N GLN A 276 -11.43 4.66 12.68
CA GLN A 276 -12.82 5.06 12.41
C GLN A 276 -13.23 6.30 13.22
N ASP A 277 -12.94 6.35 14.53
CA ASP A 277 -13.18 7.52 15.38
C ASP A 277 -12.42 8.77 14.88
N PHE A 278 -11.17 8.62 14.45
CA PHE A 278 -10.40 9.71 13.82
C PHE A 278 -11.05 10.22 12.53
N VAL A 279 -11.49 9.33 11.63
CA VAL A 279 -12.16 9.70 10.37
C VAL A 279 -13.48 10.43 10.64
N VAL A 280 -14.29 9.95 11.58
CA VAL A 280 -15.54 10.61 12.00
C VAL A 280 -15.27 12.01 12.54
N ARG A 281 -14.25 12.20 13.39
CA ARG A 281 -13.84 13.53 13.89
C ARG A 281 -13.41 14.47 12.77
N GLN A 282 -12.65 14.00 11.78
CA GLN A 282 -12.28 14.82 10.62
C GLN A 282 -13.51 15.25 9.81
N GLN A 283 -14.43 14.33 9.51
CA GLN A 283 -15.66 14.64 8.78
C GLN A 283 -16.51 15.69 9.50
N HIS A 284 -16.62 15.61 10.84
CA HIS A 284 -17.30 16.64 11.63
C HIS A 284 -16.56 17.99 11.61
N SER A 285 -15.22 18.01 11.65
CA SER A 285 -14.46 19.26 11.59
C SER A 285 -14.57 20.00 10.24
N VAL A 286 -14.66 19.27 9.13
CA VAL A 286 -14.88 19.84 7.78
C VAL A 286 -16.33 20.33 7.64
N SER A 287 -17.30 19.61 8.19
CA SER A 287 -18.73 19.98 8.18
C SER A 287 -19.05 21.18 9.09
N ALA A 288 -18.20 21.48 10.09
CA ALA A 288 -18.36 22.60 11.01
C ALA A 288 -17.85 23.96 10.46
N LEU A 289 -17.35 24.01 9.22
CA LEU A 289 -17.05 25.27 8.55
C LEU A 289 -18.37 26.02 8.25
N PRO A 290 -18.53 27.28 8.68
CA PRO A 290 -19.77 28.02 8.42
C PRO A 290 -19.99 28.21 6.92
N PRO A 291 -21.24 28.17 6.43
CA PRO A 291 -21.52 28.43 5.02
C PRO A 291 -21.00 29.81 4.64
N THR A 292 -20.31 29.90 3.51
CA THR A 292 -19.86 31.17 2.95
C THR A 292 -21.07 32.09 2.80
N PRO A 293 -21.05 33.33 3.32
CA PRO A 293 -22.19 34.23 3.17
C PRO A 293 -22.49 34.43 1.67
N PRO A 294 -23.78 34.47 1.27
CA PRO A 294 -24.13 34.72 -0.12
C PRO A 294 -23.56 36.07 -0.57
N PRO A 295 -23.17 36.21 -1.84
CA PRO A 295 -22.66 37.48 -2.36
C PRO A 295 -23.68 38.58 -2.12
N SER A 296 -23.23 39.68 -1.52
CA SER A 296 -24.08 40.80 -1.12
C SER A 296 -24.83 41.34 -2.34
N SER A 297 -26.17 41.27 -2.33
CA SER A 297 -26.97 41.98 -3.32
C SER A 297 -26.94 43.48 -3.02
N GLU A 298 -25.99 44.18 -3.63
CA GLU A 298 -26.01 45.64 -3.70
C GLU A 298 -27.29 46.09 -4.41
N SER A 299 -28.25 46.56 -3.62
CA SER A 299 -29.42 47.26 -4.13
C SER A 299 -29.06 48.73 -4.32
N PRO A 300 -29.34 49.35 -5.48
CA PRO A 300 -28.86 50.68 -5.79
C PRO A 300 -29.55 51.73 -4.90
N VAL A 301 -28.75 52.54 -4.21
CA VAL A 301 -29.22 53.71 -3.47
C VAL A 301 -29.65 54.79 -4.48
N PRO A 302 -30.86 55.37 -4.37
CA PRO A 302 -31.31 56.41 -5.29
C PRO A 302 -30.61 57.74 -4.97
N GLN A 303 -29.66 58.14 -5.81
CA GLN A 303 -29.08 59.48 -5.75
C GLN A 303 -30.09 60.51 -6.30
N GLN A 304 -30.37 61.53 -5.49
CA GLN A 304 -31.22 62.65 -5.89
C GLN A 304 -30.53 63.49 -6.97
N PHE A 305 -31.29 63.85 -8.01
CA PHE A 305 -30.84 64.78 -9.04
C PHE A 305 -30.80 66.21 -8.51
N ASP A 306 -29.59 66.75 -8.30
CA ASP A 306 -29.38 68.20 -8.37
C ASP A 306 -28.89 68.57 -9.78
N ARG A 307 -29.74 69.28 -10.52
CA ARG A 307 -29.36 69.90 -11.79
C ARG A 307 -28.64 71.21 -11.51
N ASN A 308 -27.36 71.31 -11.88
CA ASN A 308 -26.84 72.47 -12.63
C ASN A 308 -25.35 72.30 -13.06
N THR A 309 -25.05 72.86 -14.24
CA THR A 309 -23.72 73.31 -14.71
C THR A 309 -22.82 72.37 -15.55
N VAL A 310 -23.04 72.44 -16.88
CA VAL A 310 -22.04 72.62 -17.98
C VAL A 310 -21.00 71.52 -18.31
N MET A 311 -20.93 71.18 -19.61
CA MET A 311 -19.91 70.36 -20.28
C MET A 311 -18.52 71.03 -20.31
N ILE A 312 -17.45 70.23 -20.28
CA ILE A 312 -16.27 70.36 -21.16
C ILE A 312 -15.76 68.93 -21.52
N ASP A 313 -15.34 68.73 -22.77
CA ASP A 313 -14.74 67.50 -23.30
C ASP A 313 -13.41 67.08 -22.63
N ALA A 314 -13.09 65.77 -22.63
CA ALA A 314 -11.82 65.27 -23.22
C ALA A 314 -11.63 63.73 -23.12
N PHE A 315 -11.50 63.10 -24.31
CA PHE A 315 -10.58 61.99 -24.65
C PHE A 315 -10.66 60.59 -24.01
N ARG A 316 -11.03 59.63 -24.89
CA ARG A 316 -10.53 58.24 -25.07
C ARG A 316 -10.52 57.28 -23.87
N GLU A 317 -11.32 56.21 -23.89
CA GLU A 317 -11.13 54.99 -24.71
C GLU A 317 -9.77 54.31 -24.50
N SER A 318 -9.62 53.01 -24.30
CA SER A 318 -10.45 51.87 -23.85
C SER A 318 -9.63 50.62 -24.21
N ALA A 319 -9.92 49.49 -23.55
CA ALA A 319 -9.33 48.19 -23.86
C ALA A 319 -9.54 47.74 -25.33
N ALA A 320 -8.65 46.89 -25.84
CA ALA A 320 -9.05 45.54 -26.30
C ALA A 320 -7.86 44.66 -26.75
N TYR A 321 -8.12 43.35 -26.73
CA TYR A 321 -7.32 42.24 -27.26
C TYR A 321 -7.04 42.35 -28.77
N ILE A 322 -5.95 41.69 -29.22
CA ILE A 322 -5.76 41.28 -30.61
C ILE A 322 -5.28 39.82 -30.65
N THR A 323 -6.03 38.96 -31.36
CA THR A 323 -5.62 37.63 -31.84
C THR A 323 -4.92 37.73 -33.19
N PRO A 324 -4.04 36.77 -33.58
CA PRO A 324 -3.29 36.85 -34.83
C PRO A 324 -4.08 36.35 -36.07
N PRO A 325 -3.88 36.93 -37.27
CA PRO A 325 -4.43 36.44 -38.53
C PRO A 325 -3.44 35.57 -39.35
N CYS A 326 -3.96 34.90 -40.39
CA CYS A 326 -3.20 34.05 -41.33
C CYS A 326 -2.66 34.79 -42.59
N SER A 327 -1.78 34.10 -43.32
CA SER A 327 -0.98 34.50 -44.51
C SER A 327 -1.79 34.78 -45.80
N PRO A 328 -1.14 35.27 -46.90
CA PRO A 328 -0.59 34.34 -47.93
C PRO A 328 0.70 34.81 -48.66
N ASP A 329 1.07 34.07 -49.72
CA ASP A 329 2.12 34.32 -50.76
C ASP A 329 3.60 34.27 -50.28
N GLU A 330 4.57 33.60 -50.89
CA GLU A 330 4.71 32.69 -52.06
C GLU A 330 5.89 31.71 -51.73
N ALA A 331 6.14 30.54 -52.35
CA ALA A 331 5.51 29.74 -53.41
C ALA A 331 5.96 28.25 -53.28
N CYS A 332 5.72 27.41 -54.31
CA CYS A 332 6.23 26.03 -54.47
C CYS A 332 6.51 25.79 -55.97
N PRO A 333 7.53 25.01 -56.41
CA PRO A 333 7.46 23.53 -56.48
C PRO A 333 8.84 22.88 -56.15
N ALA A 334 9.14 21.58 -56.28
CA ALA A 334 8.53 20.40 -56.93
C ALA A 334 9.05 19.12 -56.19
N ALA A 335 8.25 18.06 -55.97
CA ALA A 335 8.03 16.89 -56.86
C ALA A 335 9.04 15.71 -56.72
N TYR A 336 8.53 14.57 -56.23
CA TYR A 336 8.92 13.15 -56.43
C TYR A 336 10.37 12.65 -56.25
N GLN A 337 10.54 11.69 -55.33
CA GLN A 337 11.17 10.34 -55.49
C GLN A 337 11.09 9.63 -54.13
N GLU A 338 10.29 8.56 -53.95
CA GLU A 338 10.57 7.16 -54.29
C GLU A 338 11.85 6.57 -53.65
N LEU A 339 11.61 5.58 -52.75
CA LEU A 339 12.35 4.35 -52.40
C LEU A 339 13.72 4.06 -53.10
N PRO A 340 14.67 3.31 -52.47
CA PRO A 340 14.32 2.02 -51.82
C PRO A 340 15.24 1.46 -50.69
N THR A 341 14.83 0.32 -50.13
CA THR A 341 15.71 -0.74 -49.59
C THR A 341 16.35 -1.53 -50.76
N PRO A 342 17.36 -2.43 -50.61
CA PRO A 342 17.86 -3.08 -49.38
C PRO A 342 19.40 -3.17 -49.26
N CYS A 343 19.88 -3.80 -48.18
CA CYS A 343 20.79 -4.95 -48.29
C CYS A 343 20.70 -5.81 -47.02
#